data_AF-A0A1V5JYE1-F1
#
_entry.id   AF-A0A1V5JYE1-F1
#
_cell.length_a   1.000
_cell.length_b   1.000
_cell.length_c   1.000
_cell.angle_alpha   90.00
_cell.angle_beta   90.00
_cell.angle_gamma   90.00
#
_symmetry.space_group_name_H-M   'P 1'
#
loop_
_entity.id
_entity.type
_entity.pdbx_description
1 polymer ?
#
loop_
_entity_poly.entity_id
_entity_poly.type
_entity_poly.pdbx_seq_one_letter_code
_entity_poly.pdbx_strand_id
1 'polypeptide(L)'
;MGNEQIPEQNDTAGAVYATWINIWKMEAKSVKYIWSLTLPKGTEFKKKTTWFIVVRSGKKEAGIWVPESVDVLADYKRLWGEDPKNPNLLVVLSDSNATKSRVICDYDDFVVSSR
;
A
#
# COMPACT_ATOMS: atom_id res chain seq x y z
N MET A 1 0.29 -15.24 -12.38
CA MET A 1 -0.71 -14.54 -11.52
C MET A 1 0.08 -13.63 -10.59
N GLY A 2 -0.43 -12.44 -10.26
CA GLY A 2 0.32 -11.46 -9.46
C GLY A 2 0.53 -11.90 -8.01
N ASN A 3 1.73 -11.67 -7.48
CA ASN A 3 2.14 -11.87 -6.10
C ASN A 3 3.20 -10.81 -5.72
N GLU A 4 2.84 -9.91 -4.82
CA GLU A 4 3.66 -8.75 -4.44
C GLU A 4 4.93 -9.11 -3.65
N GLN A 5 5.09 -10.36 -3.22
CA GLN A 5 6.33 -10.83 -2.58
C GLN A 5 7.37 -11.25 -3.63
N ILE A 6 6.95 -11.75 -4.80
CA ILE A 6 7.83 -12.26 -5.85
C ILE A 6 8.12 -11.13 -6.86
N PRO A 7 9.39 -10.71 -7.06
CA PRO A 7 9.73 -9.60 -7.94
C PRO A 7 9.15 -9.72 -9.37
N GLU A 8 9.22 -10.90 -9.97
CA GLU A 8 8.75 -11.19 -11.34
C GLU A 8 7.21 -11.23 -11.45
N GLN A 9 6.50 -11.18 -10.32
CA GLN A 9 5.04 -11.22 -10.25
C GLN A 9 4.47 -10.03 -9.48
N ASN A 10 5.27 -8.99 -9.22
CA ASN A 10 4.88 -7.86 -8.38
C ASN A 10 3.88 -6.91 -9.06
N ASP A 11 2.70 -7.44 -9.35
CA ASP A 11 1.54 -6.66 -9.74
C ASP A 11 0.72 -6.33 -8.51
N THR A 12 0.09 -5.17 -8.51
CA THR A 12 -0.87 -4.77 -7.49
C THR A 12 -2.10 -4.18 -8.17
N ALA A 13 -3.29 -4.71 -7.85
CA ALA A 13 -4.53 -4.25 -8.46
C ALA A 13 -4.74 -2.76 -8.16
N GLY A 14 -4.70 -2.41 -6.88
CA GLY A 14 -4.63 -1.03 -6.44
C GLY A 14 -3.89 -0.86 -5.13
N ALA A 15 -3.22 0.28 -5.00
CA ALA A 15 -2.41 0.60 -3.85
C ALA A 15 -2.42 2.08 -3.50
N VAL A 16 -2.36 2.34 -2.20
CA VAL A 16 -2.18 3.67 -1.62
C VAL A 16 -1.01 3.62 -0.66
N TYR A 17 -0.14 4.62 -0.72
CA TYR A 17 1.05 4.72 0.11
C TYR A 17 0.91 5.92 1.04
N ALA A 18 1.22 5.73 2.32
CA ALA A 18 1.62 6.81 3.20
C ALA A 18 3.14 6.86 3.25
N THR A 19 3.74 8.00 2.92
CA THR A 19 5.21 8.15 2.84
C THR A 19 5.71 9.29 3.71
N TRP A 20 6.80 9.02 4.41
CA TRP A 20 7.56 9.95 5.23
C TRP A 20 8.91 10.22 4.56
N ILE A 21 9.00 11.35 3.88
CA ILE A 21 10.23 11.83 3.25
C ILE A 21 10.98 12.70 4.26
N ASN A 22 12.23 12.34 4.55
CA ASN A 22 13.16 13.17 5.29
C ASN A 22 14.27 13.65 4.36
N ILE A 23 14.10 14.84 3.79
CA ILE A 23 15.05 15.42 2.82
C ILE A 23 16.43 15.66 3.42
N TRP A 24 16.52 15.95 4.72
CA TRP A 24 17.81 16.18 5.40
C TRP A 24 18.61 14.89 5.57
N LYS A 25 17.92 13.75 5.68
CA LYS A 25 18.51 12.41 5.78
C LYS A 25 18.54 11.67 4.44
N MET A 26 18.06 12.27 3.35
CA MET A 26 17.87 11.61 2.06
C MET A 26 17.13 10.26 2.17
N GLU A 27 16.14 10.20 3.07
CA GLU A 27 15.45 8.96 3.43
C GLU A 27 13.96 9.05 3.09
N ALA A 28 13.38 7.95 2.61
CA ALA A 28 11.95 7.80 2.44
C ALA A 28 11.50 6.44 2.99
N LYS A 29 10.57 6.48 3.94
CA LYS A 29 9.88 5.29 4.47
C LYS A 29 8.43 5.32 4.04
N SER A 30 7.87 4.18 3.65
CA SER A 30 6.50 4.09 3.17
C SER A 30 5.74 2.90 3.75
N VAL A 31 4.47 3.08 4.07
CA VAL A 31 3.52 1.98 4.24
C VAL A 31 2.63 1.95 3.00
N LYS A 32 2.65 0.84 2.27
CA LYS A 32 1.85 0.57 1.08
C LYS A 32 0.69 -0.35 1.45
N TYR A 33 -0.53 0.16 1.38
CA TYR A 33 -1.76 -0.62 1.53
C TYR A 33 -2.17 -1.17 0.18
N ILE A 34 -2.35 -2.47 0.06
CA ILE A 34 -2.55 -3.14 -1.22
C ILE A 34 -3.83 -3.98 -1.27
N TRP A 35 -4.45 -3.96 -2.43
CA TRP A 35 -5.41 -4.97 -2.86
C TRP A 35 -4.67 -6.03 -3.64
N SER A 36 -4.42 -7.18 -3.01
CA SER A 36 -3.70 -8.29 -3.62
C SER A 36 -4.64 -9.25 -4.33
N LEU A 37 -4.17 -9.89 -5.39
CA LEU A 37 -4.91 -10.96 -6.04
C LEU A 37 -4.73 -12.31 -5.33
N THR A 38 -3.59 -12.53 -4.68
CA THR A 38 -3.17 -13.86 -4.20
C THR A 38 -2.77 -13.90 -2.73
N LEU A 39 -2.27 -12.80 -2.17
CA LEU A 39 -1.86 -12.75 -0.77
C LEU A 39 -3.08 -12.59 0.13
N PRO A 40 -3.20 -13.32 1.26
CA PRO A 40 -4.29 -13.17 2.20
C PRO A 40 -4.37 -11.76 2.80
N LYS A 41 -5.58 -11.28 3.13
CA LYS A 41 -5.77 -10.04 3.91
C LYS A 41 -5.03 -10.15 5.26
N GLY A 42 -4.38 -9.07 5.68
CA GLY A 42 -3.55 -9.01 6.88
C GLY A 42 -2.12 -9.52 6.68
N THR A 43 -1.76 -9.98 5.47
CA THR A 43 -0.37 -10.28 5.16
C THR A 43 0.46 -9.00 5.19
N GLU A 44 1.58 -9.06 5.90
CA GLU A 44 2.53 -7.95 6.02
C GLU A 44 3.94 -8.39 5.65
N PHE A 45 4.64 -7.57 4.89
CA PHE A 45 6.03 -7.84 4.54
C PHE A 45 6.77 -6.54 4.17
N LYS A 46 8.10 -6.56 4.29
CA LYS A 46 8.95 -5.40 4.03
C LYS A 46 9.79 -5.63 2.78
N LYS A 47 9.84 -4.64 1.89
CA LYS A 47 10.84 -4.55 0.81
C LYS A 47 11.56 -3.22 0.90
N LYS A 48 12.88 -3.26 1.10
CA LYS A 48 13.72 -2.06 1.32
C LYS A 48 13.14 -1.18 2.44
N THR A 49 12.70 0.03 2.13
CA THR A 49 12.13 0.99 3.07
C THR A 49 10.59 1.03 3.06
N THR A 50 9.96 0.13 2.29
CA THR A 50 8.50 0.06 2.16
C THR A 50 7.96 -1.18 2.86
N TRP A 51 7.04 -0.98 3.81
CA TRP A 51 6.18 -2.04 4.32
C TRP A 51 4.93 -2.16 3.46
N PHE A 52 4.49 -3.39 3.25
CA PHE A 52 3.30 -3.73 2.50
C PHE A 52 2.29 -4.33 3.48
N ILE A 53 1.04 -3.87 3.42
CA ILE A 53 -0.08 -4.40 4.20
C ILE A 53 -1.20 -4.75 3.23
N VAL A 54 -1.58 -6.02 3.19
CA VAL A 54 -2.72 -6.47 2.36
C VAL A 54 -4.02 -6.12 3.07
N VAL A 55 -4.75 -5.13 2.56
CA VAL A 55 -6.05 -4.73 3.13
C VAL A 55 -7.23 -5.46 2.49
N ARG A 56 -7.05 -5.97 1.27
CA ARG A 56 -7.99 -6.86 0.56
C ARG A 56 -7.30 -7.90 -0.29
N SER A 57 -8.01 -9.00 -0.55
CA SER A 57 -7.50 -10.15 -1.27
C SER A 57 -8.53 -10.77 -2.20
N GLY A 58 -8.08 -11.15 -3.40
CA GLY A 58 -8.86 -11.89 -4.38
C GLY A 58 -9.79 -11.02 -5.22
N LYS A 59 -10.74 -11.67 -5.91
CA LYS A 59 -11.63 -11.01 -6.90
C LYS A 59 -13.07 -10.82 -6.43
N LYS A 60 -13.39 -11.18 -5.19
CA LYS A 60 -14.78 -11.22 -4.70
C LYS A 60 -15.46 -9.84 -4.74
N GLU A 61 -14.68 -8.79 -4.55
CA GLU A 61 -15.15 -7.40 -4.48
C GLU A 61 -14.76 -6.60 -5.74
N ALA A 62 -14.42 -7.28 -6.84
CA ALA A 62 -14.11 -6.61 -8.10
C ALA A 62 -15.38 -5.99 -8.70
N GLY A 63 -15.29 -4.73 -9.14
CA GLY A 63 -16.40 -3.99 -9.75
C GLY A 63 -17.40 -3.38 -8.77
N ILE A 64 -17.10 -3.39 -7.47
CA ILE A 64 -17.88 -2.69 -6.44
C ILE A 64 -17.02 -1.64 -5.75
N TRP A 65 -17.63 -0.52 -5.36
CA TRP A 65 -16.99 0.48 -4.51
C TRP A 65 -16.89 -0.04 -3.09
N VAL A 66 -15.70 0.02 -2.51
CA VAL A 66 -15.48 -0.45 -1.13
C VAL A 66 -14.67 0.58 -0.35
N PRO A 67 -15.16 1.05 0.82
CA PRO A 67 -14.41 1.98 1.65
C PRO A 67 -13.24 1.27 2.33
N GLU A 68 -12.14 2.00 2.48
CA GLU A 68 -10.97 1.59 3.25
C GLU A 68 -10.60 2.66 4.27
N SER A 69 -10.25 2.23 5.48
CA SER A 69 -9.80 3.11 6.55
C SER A 69 -8.68 2.42 7.30
N VAL A 70 -7.59 3.15 7.50
CA VAL A 70 -6.36 2.68 8.16
C VAL A 70 -5.81 3.77 9.06
N ASP A 71 -5.14 3.37 10.15
CA ASP A 71 -4.40 4.29 11.00
C ASP A 71 -2.92 4.25 10.61
N VAL A 72 -2.55 5.17 9.71
CA VAL A 72 -1.20 5.20 9.14
C VAL A 72 -0.11 5.49 10.18
N LEU A 73 -0.44 6.21 11.27
CA LEU A 73 0.51 6.50 12.33
C LEU A 73 0.67 5.29 13.25
N ALA A 74 -0.42 4.62 13.62
CA ALA A 74 -0.35 3.40 14.41
C ALA A 74 0.42 2.30 13.68
N ASP A 75 0.17 2.13 12.37
CA ASP A 75 0.92 1.17 11.55
C ASP A 75 2.39 1.54 11.46
N TYR A 76 2.75 2.80 11.23
CA TYR A 76 4.16 3.19 11.24
C TYR A 76 4.82 2.90 12.60
N LYS A 77 4.17 3.28 13.72
CA LYS A 77 4.70 3.03 15.07
C LYS A 77 4.94 1.54 15.31
N ARG A 78 3.99 0.69 14.93
CA ARG A 78 4.10 -0.76 15.10
C ARG A 78 5.18 -1.38 14.22
N LEU A 79 5.35 -0.89 13.00
CA LEU A 79 6.26 -1.47 11.99
C LEU A 79 7.72 -1.02 12.12
N TRP A 80 7.96 0.17 12.67
CA TRP A 80 9.33 0.69 12.88
C TRP A 80 9.71 0.93 14.34
N GLY A 81 8.77 0.91 15.29
CA GLY A 81 9.05 1.21 16.71
C GLY A 81 9.41 2.68 16.96
N GLU A 82 9.03 3.57 16.06
CA GLU A 82 9.34 5.00 16.04
C GLU A 82 8.07 5.83 16.16
N ASP A 83 8.15 7.06 16.68
CA ASP A 83 7.03 7.99 16.74
C ASP A 83 7.15 9.08 15.66
N PRO A 84 6.55 8.89 14.46
CA PRO A 84 6.68 9.84 13.37
C PRO A 84 5.68 11.01 13.51
N LYS A 85 5.94 12.10 12.79
CA LYS A 85 4.90 13.08 12.44
C LYS A 85 3.97 12.49 11.36
N ASN A 86 2.98 13.27 10.90
CA ASN A 86 2.15 12.89 9.77
C ASN A 86 2.99 12.59 8.50
N PRO A 87 2.55 11.65 7.64
CA PRO A 87 3.17 11.45 6.34
C PRO A 87 3.06 12.74 5.52
N ASN A 88 4.06 13.00 4.68
CA ASN A 88 4.14 14.20 3.86
C ASN A 88 3.93 13.94 2.36
N LEU A 89 3.65 12.69 2.00
CA LEU A 89 3.28 12.31 0.64
C LEU A 89 2.31 11.12 0.67
N LEU A 90 1.21 11.25 -0.09
CA LEU A 90 0.36 10.14 -0.48
C LEU A 90 0.64 9.79 -1.94
N VAL A 91 0.75 8.49 -2.23
CA VAL A 91 0.92 7.99 -3.61
C VAL A 91 -0.18 6.97 -3.90
N VAL A 92 -0.77 7.06 -5.09
CA VAL A 92 -1.72 6.07 -5.60
C VAL A 92 -1.06 5.33 -6.75
N LEU A 93 -1.18 4.01 -6.79
CA LEU A 93 -0.55 3.19 -7.82
C LEU A 93 -1.37 1.94 -8.12
N SER A 94 -1.64 1.73 -9.41
CA SER A 94 -1.95 0.41 -9.97
C SER A 94 -0.76 -0.02 -10.82
N ASP A 95 -0.24 -1.21 -10.58
CA ASP A 95 0.99 -1.69 -11.22
C ASP A 95 0.80 -3.11 -11.76
N SER A 96 1.16 -3.31 -13.01
CA SER A 96 1.17 -4.63 -13.68
C SER A 96 2.35 -4.80 -14.61
N ASN A 97 3.43 -4.04 -14.38
CA ASN A 97 4.61 -4.06 -15.23
C ASN A 97 5.32 -5.42 -15.24
N ALA A 98 5.32 -6.13 -14.11
CA ALA A 98 6.06 -7.36 -13.90
C ALA A 98 5.50 -8.49 -14.77
N THR A 99 4.17 -8.66 -14.78
CA THR A 99 3.54 -9.70 -15.61
C THR A 99 3.16 -9.24 -17.01
N LYS A 100 3.33 -7.94 -17.32
CA LYS A 100 2.87 -7.31 -18.57
C LYS A 100 1.37 -7.52 -18.82
N SER A 101 0.61 -7.74 -17.76
CA SER A 101 -0.84 -7.91 -17.82
C SER A 101 -1.55 -6.54 -17.74
N ARG A 102 -2.87 -6.54 -17.88
CA ARG A 102 -3.69 -5.34 -17.71
C ARG A 102 -4.20 -5.27 -16.28
N VAL A 103 -4.00 -4.13 -15.63
CA VAL A 103 -4.63 -3.76 -14.36
C VAL A 103 -5.57 -2.58 -14.56
N ILE A 104 -6.69 -2.60 -13.83
CA ILE A 104 -7.65 -1.50 -13.75
C ILE A 104 -8.05 -1.40 -12.28
N CYS A 105 -7.98 -0.20 -11.71
CA CYS A 105 -8.54 0.11 -10.40
C CYS A 105 -9.00 1.56 -10.41
N ASP A 106 -10.20 1.77 -9.91
CA ASP A 106 -10.77 3.10 -9.70
C ASP A 106 -10.55 3.52 -8.24
N TYR A 107 -10.36 4.81 -8.01
CA TYR A 107 -10.14 5.40 -6.69
C TYR A 107 -10.96 6.68 -6.59
N ASP A 108 -11.57 6.92 -5.43
CA ASP A 108 -12.32 8.14 -5.18
C ASP A 108 -12.32 8.49 -3.69
N ASP A 109 -12.70 9.73 -3.37
CA ASP A 109 -12.99 10.23 -2.01
C ASP A 109 -11.86 10.01 -0.97
N PHE A 110 -10.64 10.42 -1.31
CA PHE A 110 -9.53 10.42 -0.34
C PHE A 110 -9.74 11.47 0.77
N VAL A 111 -9.87 10.99 2.00
CA VAL A 111 -9.94 11.84 3.20
C VAL A 111 -8.76 11.54 4.12
N VAL A 112 -8.03 12.59 4.50
CA VAL A 112 -6.98 12.53 5.52
C VAL A 112 -7.40 13.41 6.69
N SER A 113 -7.45 12.83 7.87
CA SER A 113 -7.81 13.55 9.10
C SER A 113 -6.90 13.15 10.24
N SER A 114 -6.42 14.13 11.00
CA SER A 114 -5.93 13.92 12.36
C SER A 114 -7.08 14.18 13.34
N ARG A 115 -7.20 13.37 14.39
CA ARG A 115 -8.04 13.73 15.54
C ARG A 115 -7.45 14.91 16.29
#